data_AF-A0A3E1ELC6-F1
#
_entry.id   AF-A0A3E1ELC6-F1
#
_cell.length_a   1.000
_cell.length_b   1.000
_cell.length_c   1.000
_cell.angle_alpha   90.00
_cell.angle_beta   90.00
_cell.angle_gamma   90.00
#
_symmetry.space_group_name_H-M   'P 1'
#
loop_
_entity.id
_entity.type
_entity.pdbx_description
1 polymer ?
#
loop_
_entity_poly.entity_id
_entity_poly.type
_entity_poly.pdbx_seq_one_letter_code
_entity_poly.pdbx_strand_id
1 'polypeptide(L)'
;MQDEMKRVFRLNNDQGFQAYVPDMEEQEGDADVFKPSRVRRYAGLPLAEQWPHLPVYLGNPDCQPSDFACAPILGRFSVSPRVYEDEVMRSMLEAAGELLPMTVTDTGAVWHLFSLLPKCHCLDVVDEANCERDRYKNVINFSFHQASLPEGGIFGLPKHIHAYAVHDEQLPAERDFIQWYRRQGYKGLVFEEQIGVPPVQKTERPSGPKR
;
A
#
# COMPACT_ATOMS: atom_id res chain seq x y z
N MET A 1 -6.49 -23.22 -22.46
CA MET A 1 -6.46 -21.95 -21.72
C MET A 1 -5.30 -22.04 -20.76
N GLN A 2 -4.24 -21.29 -20.99
CA GLN A 2 -3.27 -21.02 -19.93
C GLN A 2 -3.98 -20.06 -18.99
N ASP A 3 -4.21 -20.45 -17.74
CA ASP A 3 -4.60 -19.50 -16.70
C ASP A 3 -3.42 -18.52 -16.58
N GLU A 4 -3.57 -17.33 -17.15
CA GLU A 4 -2.57 -16.29 -17.02
C GLU A 4 -2.53 -15.79 -15.59
N MET A 5 -1.31 -15.62 -15.10
CA MET A 5 -1.02 -15.53 -13.68
C MET A 5 -1.02 -14.07 -13.23
N LYS A 6 -1.91 -13.71 -12.31
CA LYS A 6 -1.90 -12.38 -11.68
C LYS A 6 -0.57 -12.19 -10.96
N ARG A 7 0.01 -11.00 -11.10
CA ARG A 7 1.28 -10.65 -10.46
C ARG A 7 1.00 -9.81 -9.23
N VAL A 8 1.71 -10.06 -8.13
CA VAL A 8 1.55 -9.31 -6.88
C VAL A 8 2.81 -8.53 -6.61
N PHE A 9 2.67 -7.24 -6.37
CA PHE A 9 3.78 -6.35 -6.06
C PHE A 9 3.60 -5.76 -4.68
N ARG A 10 4.65 -5.82 -3.86
CA ARG A 10 4.73 -5.02 -2.65
C ARG A 10 4.99 -3.57 -3.06
N LEU A 11 4.19 -2.65 -2.52
CA LEU A 11 4.36 -1.21 -2.74
C LEU A 11 5.32 -0.66 -1.68
N ASN A 12 6.49 -0.25 -2.14
CA ASN A 12 7.49 0.45 -1.34
C ASN A 12 7.57 1.90 -1.81
N ASN A 13 8.01 2.80 -0.94
CA ASN A 13 8.33 4.17 -1.34
C ASN A 13 9.80 4.29 -1.73
N ASP A 14 10.04 5.19 -2.66
CA ASP A 14 11.36 5.78 -2.79
C ASP A 14 11.69 6.58 -1.52
N GLN A 15 12.72 6.16 -0.79
CA GLN A 15 13.12 6.80 0.46
C GLN A 15 13.74 8.19 0.27
N GLY A 16 13.98 8.60 -0.97
CA GLY A 16 14.46 9.94 -1.32
C GLY A 16 13.50 11.06 -0.92
N PHE A 17 12.25 10.74 -0.58
CA PHE A 17 11.25 11.71 -0.17
C PHE A 17 10.49 11.25 1.08
N GLN A 18 10.62 11.98 2.18
CA GLN A 18 9.97 11.67 3.46
C GLN A 18 9.13 12.86 3.92
N ALA A 19 7.86 12.64 4.21
CA ALA A 19 7.02 13.60 4.91
C ALA A 19 7.17 13.35 6.42
N TYR A 20 7.48 14.37 7.19
CA TYR A 20 7.55 14.29 8.64
C TYR A 20 6.40 15.09 9.27
N VAL A 21 5.72 14.47 10.23
CA VAL A 21 4.90 15.21 11.19
C VAL A 21 5.86 15.56 12.33
N PRO A 22 5.99 16.84 12.71
CA PRO A 22 6.88 17.22 13.80
C PRO A 22 6.45 16.50 15.09
N ASP A 23 7.42 16.01 15.87
CA ASP A 23 7.15 15.61 17.25
C ASP A 23 6.77 16.88 18.01
N MET A 24 5.47 17.06 18.25
CA MET A 24 4.96 18.14 19.08
C MET A 24 5.23 17.75 20.53
N GLU A 25 6.45 18.02 21.00
CA GLU A 25 6.77 17.98 22.43
C GLU A 25 5.86 18.97 23.16
N GLU A 26 5.25 18.46 24.23
CA GLU A 26 4.47 19.13 25.28
C GLU A 26 4.36 20.66 25.16
N GLN A 27 3.47 21.15 24.29
CA GLN A 27 2.85 22.44 24.54
C GLN A 27 1.77 22.21 25.61
N GLU A 28 2.09 22.58 26.85
CA GLU A 28 1.11 22.76 27.92
C GLU A 28 0.05 23.77 27.45
N GLY A 29 -1.08 23.26 26.96
CA GLY A 29 -2.20 24.10 26.53
C GLY A 29 -3.07 23.41 25.50
N ASP A 30 -4.05 22.63 25.98
CA ASP A 30 -5.37 22.40 25.38
C ASP A 30 -5.51 22.13 23.86
N ALA A 31 -4.48 21.62 23.20
CA ALA A 31 -4.62 20.98 21.91
C ALA A 31 -4.32 19.49 22.07
N ASP A 32 -5.28 18.66 21.68
CA ASP A 32 -5.21 17.20 21.62
C ASP A 32 -4.24 16.79 20.48
N VAL A 33 -2.96 17.16 20.61
CA VAL A 33 -1.97 17.06 19.55
C VAL A 33 -1.56 15.60 19.38
N PHE A 34 -1.78 15.07 18.17
CA PHE A 34 -1.55 13.69 17.79
C PHE A 34 -0.07 13.28 17.94
N LYS A 35 0.27 12.62 19.04
CA LYS A 35 1.56 11.94 19.18
C LYS A 35 1.67 10.84 18.11
N PRO A 36 2.80 10.69 17.39
CA PRO A 36 3.01 9.61 16.40
C PRO A 36 2.72 8.19 16.96
N SER A 37 2.86 8.01 18.27
CA SER A 37 2.50 6.79 18.99
C SER A 37 0.99 6.51 19.07
N ARG A 38 0.13 7.55 19.10
CA ARG A 38 -1.33 7.42 18.93
C ARG A 38 -1.68 7.15 17.47
N VAL A 39 -0.97 7.79 16.55
CA VAL A 39 -1.17 7.65 15.11
C VAL A 39 -1.00 6.19 14.63
N ARG A 40 -0.05 5.43 15.20
CA ARG A 40 0.06 3.97 14.98
C ARG A 40 -1.14 3.15 15.49
N ARG A 41 -1.88 3.62 16.50
CA ARG A 41 -3.08 2.92 17.02
C ARG A 41 -4.28 3.02 16.08
N TYR A 42 -4.24 3.97 15.15
CA TYR A 42 -5.30 4.24 14.19
C TYR A 42 -5.09 3.55 12.84
N ALA A 43 -3.97 2.85 12.65
CA ALA A 43 -3.70 2.11 11.42
C ALA A 43 -4.79 1.04 11.20
N GLY A 44 -5.54 1.18 10.10
CA GLY A 44 -6.65 0.29 9.79
C GLY A 44 -7.93 0.60 10.58
N LEU A 45 -8.21 1.85 10.92
CA LEU A 45 -9.56 2.30 11.27
C LEU A 45 -9.95 3.40 10.29
N PRO A 46 -11.26 3.60 9.98
CA PRO A 46 -11.69 4.81 9.31
C PRO A 46 -11.37 6.03 10.18
N LEU A 47 -10.64 6.99 9.62
CA LEU A 47 -10.16 8.18 10.32
C LEU A 47 -10.72 9.47 9.74
N ALA A 48 -11.36 9.47 8.57
CA ALA A 48 -11.77 10.69 7.89
C ALA A 48 -12.58 11.64 8.79
N GLU A 49 -13.50 11.11 9.61
CA GLU A 49 -14.34 11.90 10.52
C GLU A 49 -13.57 12.53 11.69
N GLN A 50 -12.47 11.92 12.10
CA GLN A 50 -11.66 12.34 13.26
C GLN A 50 -10.32 12.92 12.82
N TRP A 51 -10.13 13.12 11.51
CA TRP A 51 -8.85 13.52 10.95
C TRP A 51 -8.57 14.98 11.25
N PRO A 52 -7.55 15.30 12.06
CA PRO A 52 -7.20 16.68 12.32
C PRO A 52 -6.50 17.28 11.09
N HIS A 53 -6.52 18.59 11.00
CA HIS A 53 -5.66 19.28 10.06
C HIS A 53 -4.20 19.19 10.52
N LEU A 54 -3.41 18.32 9.89
CA LEU A 54 -2.00 18.09 10.25
C LEU A 54 -1.04 18.93 9.40
N PRO A 55 -0.17 19.75 10.02
CA PRO A 55 0.98 20.30 9.33
C PRO A 55 2.02 19.20 9.07
N VAL A 56 2.54 19.14 7.84
CA VAL A 56 3.63 18.22 7.46
C VAL A 56 4.79 18.96 6.82
N TYR A 57 6.00 18.49 7.10
CA TYR A 57 7.24 19.00 6.52
C TYR A 57 7.76 18.00 5.51
N LEU A 58 8.25 18.48 4.37
CA LEU A 58 8.95 17.64 3.40
C LEU A 58 10.43 17.59 3.80
N GLY A 59 10.91 16.38 4.08
CA GLY A 59 12.20 16.10 4.70
C GLY A 59 13.43 16.55 3.94
N ASN A 60 13.29 16.91 2.66
CA ASN A 60 14.36 17.49 1.88
C ASN A 60 13.81 18.53 0.89
N PRO A 61 13.96 19.84 1.16
CA PRO A 61 13.49 20.90 0.27
C PRO A 61 14.26 20.95 -1.07
N ASP A 62 15.44 20.34 -1.14
CA ASP A 62 16.27 20.28 -2.36
C ASP A 62 15.84 19.14 -3.30
N CYS A 63 15.02 18.21 -2.83
CA CYS A 63 14.42 17.17 -3.66
C CYS A 63 13.04 17.64 -4.15
N GLN A 64 12.83 17.63 -5.48
CA GLN A 64 11.48 17.86 -6.00
C GLN A 64 10.53 16.79 -5.47
N PRO A 65 9.35 17.18 -4.93
CA PRO A 65 8.38 16.23 -4.43
C PRO A 65 7.94 15.23 -5.50
N SER A 66 8.00 13.94 -5.17
CA SER A 66 7.43 12.88 -5.99
C SER A 66 5.90 12.87 -5.88
N ASP A 67 5.23 12.26 -6.87
CA ASP A 67 3.77 12.16 -6.88
C ASP A 67 3.25 11.32 -5.70
N PHE A 68 4.04 10.33 -5.29
CA PHE A 68 3.85 9.46 -4.12
C PHE A 68 5.05 9.61 -3.18
N ALA A 69 4.80 9.83 -1.90
CA ALA A 69 5.80 10.25 -0.94
C ALA A 69 5.82 9.35 0.27
N CYS A 70 6.99 9.01 0.81
CA CYS A 70 7.03 8.23 2.04
C CYS A 70 6.41 9.02 3.19
N ALA A 71 5.37 8.47 3.81
CA ALA A 71 4.78 8.98 5.04
C ALA A 71 4.99 7.92 6.12
N PRO A 72 6.00 8.07 7.00
CA PRO A 72 6.35 7.08 8.03
C PRO A 72 5.26 6.94 9.12
N ILE A 73 4.22 7.76 9.03
CA ILE A 73 3.11 7.87 9.96
C ILE A 73 1.83 7.53 9.18
N LEU A 74 1.07 6.53 9.64
CA LEU A 74 -0.29 6.18 9.16
C LEU A 74 -0.49 5.66 7.72
N GLY A 75 0.42 4.83 7.22
CA GLY A 75 0.04 3.95 6.10
C GLY A 75 0.79 4.21 4.81
N ARG A 76 2.12 4.19 4.92
CA ARG A 76 3.09 3.97 3.83
C ARG A 76 3.35 5.24 3.05
N PHE A 77 2.36 5.84 2.40
CA PHE A 77 2.63 6.98 1.51
C PHE A 77 1.56 8.06 1.52
N SER A 78 1.98 9.29 1.19
CA SER A 78 1.09 10.37 0.81
C SER A 78 1.12 10.60 -0.69
N VAL A 79 0.06 11.21 -1.20
CA VAL A 79 -0.09 11.54 -2.61
C VAL A 79 -0.17 13.05 -2.79
N SER A 80 0.47 13.53 -3.84
CA SER A 80 0.52 14.94 -4.23
C SER A 80 -0.85 15.44 -4.75
N PRO A 81 -1.06 16.77 -4.86
CA PRO A 81 -2.26 17.34 -5.48
C PRO A 81 -2.55 16.76 -6.87
N ARG A 82 -1.52 16.57 -7.70
CA ARG A 82 -1.65 16.02 -9.05
C ARG A 82 -2.27 14.63 -9.07
N VAL A 83 -1.90 13.77 -8.12
CA VAL A 83 -2.46 12.41 -8.01
C VAL A 83 -3.89 12.47 -7.49
N TYR A 84 -4.17 13.37 -6.54
CA TYR A 84 -5.51 13.55 -5.99
C TYR A 84 -6.50 14.11 -7.01
N GLU A 85 -6.05 14.98 -7.92
CA GLU A 85 -6.86 15.55 -9.00
C GLU A 85 -7.11 14.56 -10.15
N ASP A 86 -6.34 13.47 -10.25
CA ASP A 86 -6.62 12.37 -11.19
C ASP A 86 -7.77 11.51 -10.65
N GLU A 87 -8.95 11.67 -11.26
CA GLU A 87 -10.18 11.01 -10.82
C GLU A 87 -10.07 9.48 -10.81
N VAL A 88 -9.37 8.88 -11.78
CA VAL A 88 -9.22 7.42 -11.88
C VAL A 88 -8.30 6.92 -10.77
N MET A 89 -7.14 7.55 -10.58
CA MET A 89 -6.21 7.18 -9.53
C MET A 89 -6.81 7.40 -8.14
N ARG A 90 -7.48 8.54 -7.91
CA ARG A 90 -8.20 8.83 -6.67
C ARG A 90 -9.24 7.75 -6.39
N SER A 91 -10.04 7.37 -7.39
CA SER A 91 -11.08 6.34 -7.23
C SER A 91 -10.49 4.97 -6.86
N MET A 92 -9.37 4.58 -7.47
CA MET A 92 -8.66 3.33 -7.12
C MET A 92 -8.13 3.35 -5.68
N LEU A 93 -7.56 4.47 -5.24
CA LEU A 93 -7.06 4.65 -3.89
C LEU A 93 -8.22 4.63 -2.87
N GLU A 94 -9.29 5.38 -3.12
CA GLU A 94 -10.48 5.45 -2.24
C GLU A 94 -11.27 4.12 -2.18
N ALA A 95 -11.18 3.29 -3.23
CA ALA A 95 -11.71 1.94 -3.18
C ALA A 95 -10.98 1.07 -2.12
N ALA A 96 -9.67 1.27 -1.98
CA ALA A 96 -8.81 0.52 -1.06
C ALA A 96 -8.69 1.14 0.34
N GLY A 97 -8.80 2.47 0.45
CA GLY A 97 -8.44 3.21 1.65
C GLY A 97 -9.10 4.58 1.78
N GLU A 98 -8.61 5.37 2.71
CA GLU A 98 -8.95 6.80 2.84
C GLU A 98 -7.78 7.66 2.40
N LEU A 99 -8.11 8.85 1.86
CA LEU A 99 -7.15 9.90 1.51
C LEU A 99 -7.32 11.06 2.48
N LEU A 100 -6.41 11.17 3.43
CA LEU A 100 -6.54 12.05 4.59
C LEU A 100 -5.72 13.33 4.36
N PRO A 101 -6.32 14.53 4.35
CA PRO A 101 -5.63 15.76 3.96
C PRO A 101 -4.56 16.19 4.97
N MET A 102 -3.43 16.68 4.47
CA MET A 102 -2.31 17.19 5.24
C MET A 102 -1.76 18.43 4.56
N THR A 103 -1.42 19.46 5.32
CA THR A 103 -0.94 20.72 4.74
C THR A 103 0.57 20.81 4.86
N VAL A 104 1.25 20.92 3.72
CA VAL A 104 2.70 21.14 3.67
C VAL A 104 2.99 22.55 4.16
N THR A 105 3.71 22.67 5.26
CA THR A 105 3.92 23.96 5.95
C THR A 105 4.59 25.01 5.08
N ASP A 106 5.57 24.59 4.29
CA ASP A 106 6.45 25.51 3.56
C ASP A 106 5.78 26.09 2.31
N THR A 107 4.81 25.36 1.74
CA THR A 107 4.16 25.72 0.47
C THR A 107 2.66 25.99 0.61
N GLY A 108 2.04 25.57 1.72
CA GLY A 108 0.58 25.53 1.90
C GLY A 108 -0.13 24.50 1.04
N ALA A 109 0.60 23.68 0.26
CA ALA A 109 0.01 22.67 -0.61
C ALA A 109 -0.64 21.55 0.22
N VAL A 110 -1.83 21.11 -0.20
CA VAL A 110 -2.54 20.01 0.45
C VAL A 110 -2.16 18.69 -0.19
N TRP A 111 -1.54 17.82 0.60
CA TRP A 111 -1.22 16.44 0.27
C TRP A 111 -2.22 15.51 0.96
N HIS A 112 -2.34 14.28 0.49
CA HIS A 112 -3.26 13.32 1.10
C HIS A 112 -2.52 12.08 1.54
N LEU A 113 -2.60 11.74 2.82
CA LEU A 113 -2.08 10.50 3.37
C LEU A 113 -3.00 9.34 2.97
N PHE A 114 -2.42 8.28 2.41
CA PHE A 114 -3.18 7.07 2.12
C PHE A 114 -3.25 6.17 3.36
N SER A 115 -4.46 5.93 3.86
CA SER A 115 -4.72 5.00 4.97
C SER A 115 -5.49 3.79 4.44
N LEU A 116 -4.81 2.63 4.35
CA LEU A 116 -5.45 1.40 3.88
C LEU A 116 -6.52 0.92 4.87
N LEU A 117 -7.73 0.63 4.38
CA LEU A 117 -8.84 0.17 5.21
C LEU A 117 -8.79 -1.35 5.46
N PRO A 118 -9.22 -1.84 6.64
CA PRO A 118 -9.23 -3.28 6.94
C PRO A 118 -10.09 -4.12 6.02
N LYS A 119 -11.14 -3.53 5.43
CA LYS A 119 -12.01 -4.22 4.47
C LYS A 119 -11.23 -4.73 3.25
N CYS A 120 -10.08 -4.14 2.97
CA CYS A 120 -9.18 -4.52 1.89
C CYS A 120 -8.00 -5.38 2.40
N HIS A 121 -8.03 -5.82 3.65
CA HIS A 121 -7.15 -6.87 4.13
C HIS A 121 -7.69 -8.21 3.67
N CYS A 122 -6.93 -8.89 2.83
CA CYS A 122 -7.33 -10.18 2.32
C CYS A 122 -6.88 -11.27 3.30
N LEU A 123 -7.83 -12.06 3.78
CA LEU A 123 -7.58 -13.29 4.54
C LEU A 123 -7.29 -14.43 3.56
N ASP A 124 -6.48 -15.40 3.99
CA ASP A 124 -6.24 -16.66 3.28
C ASP A 124 -5.77 -16.51 1.82
N VAL A 125 -5.16 -15.37 1.49
CA VAL A 125 -4.50 -15.17 0.19
C VAL A 125 -3.05 -15.61 0.21
N VAL A 126 -2.46 -15.82 1.38
CA VAL A 126 -1.05 -16.18 1.55
C VAL A 126 -0.91 -17.69 1.61
N ASP A 127 0.00 -18.22 0.79
CA ASP A 127 0.45 -19.60 0.86
C ASP A 127 1.63 -19.70 1.84
N GLU A 128 1.32 -19.81 3.13
CA GLU A 128 2.30 -19.81 4.23
C GLU A 128 3.36 -20.93 4.11
N ALA A 129 3.03 -22.03 3.42
CA ALA A 129 3.93 -23.16 3.22
C ALA A 129 5.02 -22.85 2.20
N ASN A 130 4.74 -21.94 1.27
CA ASN A 130 5.65 -21.54 0.20
C ASN A 130 6.25 -20.14 0.39
N CYS A 131 5.97 -19.47 1.52
CA CYS A 131 6.63 -18.21 1.88
C CYS A 131 8.13 -18.42 2.16
N GLU A 132 8.97 -17.54 1.63
CA GLU A 132 10.40 -17.52 1.94
C GLU A 132 10.63 -16.86 3.30
N ARG A 133 11.45 -17.48 4.15
CA ARG A 133 11.72 -17.00 5.50
C ARG A 133 13.21 -16.84 5.79
N ASP A 134 13.53 -15.82 6.57
CA ASP A 134 14.88 -15.64 7.11
C ASP A 134 15.20 -16.66 8.22
N ARG A 135 16.44 -16.61 8.72
CA ARG A 135 16.91 -17.46 9.83
C ARG A 135 16.15 -17.26 11.15
N TYR A 136 15.42 -16.16 11.30
CA TYR A 136 14.60 -15.81 12.46
C TYR A 136 13.11 -16.14 12.24
N LYS A 137 12.78 -16.82 11.12
CA LYS A 137 11.42 -17.18 10.69
C LYS A 137 10.54 -15.99 10.26
N ASN A 138 11.12 -14.81 10.05
CA ASN A 138 10.42 -13.69 9.45
C ASN A 138 10.20 -13.97 7.96
N VAL A 139 9.00 -13.68 7.46
CA VAL A 139 8.71 -13.80 6.02
C VAL A 139 9.43 -12.67 5.28
N ILE A 140 10.32 -13.02 4.35
CA ILE A 140 11.00 -12.08 3.46
C ILE A 140 10.15 -11.87 2.20
N ASN A 141 9.70 -12.97 1.59
CA ASN A 141 8.87 -12.97 0.39
C ASN A 141 7.58 -13.76 0.63
N PHE A 142 6.45 -13.13 0.32
CA PHE A 142 5.13 -13.76 0.39
C PHE A 142 4.83 -14.52 -0.90
N SER A 143 4.27 -15.70 -0.73
CA SER A 143 3.65 -16.48 -1.81
C SER A 143 2.13 -16.35 -1.70
N PHE A 144 1.44 -16.26 -2.84
CA PHE A 144 -0.01 -15.97 -2.85
C PHE A 144 -0.83 -17.03 -3.61
N HIS A 145 -2.01 -17.35 -3.08
CA HIS A 145 -3.03 -18.15 -3.74
C HIS A 145 -3.71 -17.33 -4.84
N GLN A 146 -3.35 -17.59 -6.09
CA GLN A 146 -3.82 -16.85 -7.28
C GLN A 146 -5.35 -16.70 -7.35
N ALA A 147 -6.09 -17.78 -7.06
CA ALA A 147 -7.55 -17.80 -7.10
C ALA A 147 -8.23 -16.89 -6.05
N SER A 148 -7.49 -16.51 -5.01
CA SER A 148 -7.99 -15.68 -3.90
C SER A 148 -7.63 -14.20 -4.06
N LEU A 149 -6.83 -13.83 -5.06
CA LEU A 149 -6.38 -12.46 -5.27
C LEU A 149 -7.48 -11.55 -5.84
N PRO A 150 -7.62 -10.32 -5.34
CA PRO A 150 -8.52 -9.33 -5.94
C PRO A 150 -8.12 -8.99 -7.38
N GLU A 151 -9.02 -8.38 -8.14
CA GLU A 151 -8.72 -7.87 -9.49
C GLU A 151 -8.14 -6.47 -9.42
N GLY A 152 -6.95 -6.25 -10.02
CA GLY A 152 -6.44 -4.93 -10.42
C GLY A 152 -6.27 -3.84 -9.35
N GLY A 153 -6.24 -4.20 -8.06
CA GLY A 153 -6.34 -3.24 -6.96
C GLY A 153 -5.24 -3.33 -5.90
N ILE A 154 -5.33 -2.42 -4.93
CA ILE A 154 -4.47 -2.39 -3.74
C ILE A 154 -5.13 -3.20 -2.61
N PHE A 155 -4.34 -3.99 -1.90
CA PHE A 155 -4.76 -4.72 -0.72
C PHE A 155 -3.67 -4.74 0.36
N GLY A 156 -4.03 -5.26 1.53
CA GLY A 156 -3.11 -5.48 2.64
C GLY A 156 -3.20 -6.89 3.19
N LEU A 157 -2.21 -7.26 4.00
CA LEU A 157 -2.23 -8.49 4.76
C LEU A 157 -2.46 -8.18 6.24
N PRO A 158 -3.32 -8.93 6.96
CA PRO A 158 -3.48 -8.77 8.39
C PRO A 158 -2.13 -8.86 9.10
N LYS A 159 -1.92 -8.03 10.13
CA LYS A 159 -0.67 -7.98 10.93
C LYS A 159 0.59 -7.55 10.16
N HIS A 160 0.49 -7.22 8.88
CA HIS A 160 1.60 -6.71 8.08
C HIS A 160 1.40 -5.25 7.72
N ILE A 161 2.47 -4.48 7.89
CA ILE A 161 2.44 -3.05 7.64
C ILE A 161 2.67 -2.68 6.16
N HIS A 162 2.73 -3.63 5.21
CA HIS A 162 3.00 -3.39 3.78
C HIS A 162 1.77 -3.47 2.87
N ALA A 163 1.75 -2.62 1.82
CA ALA A 163 0.69 -2.58 0.81
C ALA A 163 1.12 -3.48 -0.33
N TYR A 164 0.12 -4.07 -0.96
CA TYR A 164 0.31 -4.88 -2.13
C TYR A 164 -0.61 -4.39 -3.22
N ALA A 165 -0.19 -4.49 -4.47
CA ALA A 165 -1.04 -4.29 -5.63
C ALA A 165 -1.05 -5.56 -6.47
N VAL A 166 -2.22 -5.92 -6.97
CA VAL A 166 -2.39 -6.98 -7.96
C VAL A 166 -2.36 -6.36 -9.34
N HIS A 167 -1.53 -6.92 -10.20
CA HIS A 167 -1.42 -6.54 -11.60
C HIS A 167 -1.97 -7.66 -12.49
N ASP A 168 -2.80 -7.27 -13.44
CA ASP A 168 -3.35 -8.10 -14.50
C ASP A 168 -3.23 -7.34 -15.82
N GLU A 169 -2.41 -7.86 -16.75
CA GLU A 169 -2.15 -7.23 -18.04
C GLU A 169 -3.38 -7.22 -18.95
N GLN A 170 -4.39 -8.05 -18.69
CA GLN A 170 -5.62 -8.11 -19.49
C GLN A 170 -6.64 -7.04 -19.07
N LEU A 171 -6.49 -6.47 -17.87
CA LEU A 171 -7.38 -5.41 -17.43
C LEU A 171 -7.06 -4.11 -18.17
N PRO A 172 -8.08 -3.30 -18.54
CA PRO A 172 -7.87 -1.93 -18.94
C PRO A 172 -7.10 -1.16 -17.86
N ALA A 173 -6.25 -0.21 -18.25
CA ALA A 173 -5.43 0.54 -17.31
C ALA A 173 -6.26 1.23 -16.21
N GLU A 174 -7.47 1.70 -16.53
CA GLU A 174 -8.42 2.33 -15.61
C GLU A 174 -8.98 1.38 -14.54
N ARG A 175 -8.66 0.08 -14.62
CA ARG A 175 -9.02 -0.95 -13.65
C ARG A 175 -7.80 -1.64 -13.02
N ASP A 176 -6.59 -1.22 -13.37
CA ASP A 176 -5.34 -1.76 -12.85
C ASP A 176 -4.45 -0.64 -12.33
N PHE A 177 -4.25 -0.62 -11.01
CA PHE A 177 -3.47 0.42 -10.32
C PHE A 177 -2.07 0.61 -10.91
N ILE A 178 -1.37 -0.48 -11.22
CA ILE A 178 0.03 -0.43 -11.69
C ILE A 178 0.10 0.07 -13.12
N GLN A 179 -0.80 -0.38 -13.99
CA GLN A 179 -0.90 0.10 -15.36
C GLN A 179 -1.23 1.59 -15.39
N TRP A 180 -2.22 2.03 -14.61
CA TRP A 180 -2.59 3.45 -14.54
C TRP A 180 -1.43 4.29 -14.01
N TYR A 181 -0.80 3.86 -12.92
CA TYR A 181 0.37 4.55 -12.34
C TYR A 181 1.47 4.78 -13.37
N ARG A 182 1.83 3.74 -14.13
CA ARG A 182 2.88 3.80 -15.15
C ARG A 182 2.47 4.68 -16.32
N ARG A 183 1.22 4.59 -16.78
CA ARG A 183 0.67 5.39 -17.89
C ARG A 183 0.71 6.89 -17.60
N GLN A 184 0.40 7.29 -16.37
CA GLN A 184 0.43 8.70 -15.95
C GLN A 184 1.85 9.23 -15.69
N GLY A 185 2.85 8.35 -15.67
CA GLY A 185 4.24 8.73 -15.41
C GLY A 185 4.46 9.26 -13.99
N TYR A 186 3.72 8.71 -13.01
CA TYR A 186 3.90 9.06 -11.61
C TYR A 186 5.25 8.56 -11.07
N LYS A 187 5.74 9.24 -10.04
CA LYS A 187 6.99 8.91 -9.35
C LYS A 187 6.78 8.65 -7.87
N GLY A 188 7.70 7.89 -7.27
CA GLY A 188 7.83 7.73 -5.83
C GLY A 188 7.38 6.39 -5.25
N LEU A 189 6.76 5.52 -6.06
CA LEU A 189 6.55 4.11 -5.71
C LEU A 189 7.59 3.20 -6.39
N VAL A 190 8.05 2.21 -5.63
CA VAL A 190 8.87 1.08 -6.08
C VAL A 190 8.03 -0.18 -5.96
N PHE A 191 7.88 -0.90 -7.07
CA PHE A 191 7.09 -2.14 -7.16
C PHE A 191 8.02 -3.34 -7.04
N GLU A 192 8.03 -3.98 -5.88
CA GLU A 192 8.82 -5.18 -5.62
C GLU A 192 7.95 -6.41 -5.84
N GLU A 193 8.20 -7.12 -6.94
CA GLU A 193 7.46 -8.34 -7.27
C GLU A 193 7.61 -9.38 -6.16
N GLN A 194 6.49 -9.94 -5.73
CA GLN A 194 6.44 -11.05 -4.80
C GLN A 194 6.37 -12.36 -5.58
N ILE A 195 6.96 -13.42 -5.05
CA ILE A 195 7.05 -14.71 -5.75
C ILE A 195 5.63 -15.27 -5.93
N GLY A 196 5.18 -15.33 -7.18
CA GLY A 196 4.00 -16.10 -7.53
C GLY A 196 4.38 -17.58 -7.67
N VAL A 197 3.89 -18.42 -6.77
CA VAL A 197 4.00 -19.86 -6.96
C VAL A 197 2.93 -20.25 -7.99
N PRO A 198 3.29 -20.93 -9.10
CA PRO A 198 2.29 -21.45 -10.02
C PRO A 198 1.39 -22.44 -9.25
N PRO A 199 0.10 -22.57 -9.61
CA PRO A 199 -0.80 -23.49 -8.94
C PRO A 199 -0.17 -24.89 -8.93
N VAL A 200 -0.11 -25.51 -7.74
CA VAL A 200 0.32 -26.91 -7.60
C VAL A 200 -0.54 -27.72 -8.54
N GLN A 201 0.04 -28.20 -9.64
CA GLN A 201 -0.62 -29.21 -10.46
C GLN A 201 -0.91 -30.37 -9.52
N LYS A 202 -2.19 -30.68 -9.30
CA LYS A 202 -2.58 -31.90 -8.60
C LYS A 202 -1.93 -33.05 -9.35
N THR A 203 -0.81 -33.55 -8.85
CA THR A 203 -0.22 -34.77 -9.34
C THR A 203 -1.26 -35.84 -9.10
N GLU A 204 -1.75 -36.42 -10.19
CA GLU A 204 -2.61 -37.59 -10.14
C GLU A 204 -1.94 -38.59 -9.21
N ARG A 205 -2.66 -39.01 -8.15
CA ARG A 205 -2.16 -40.06 -7.26
C ARG A 205 -1.80 -41.25 -8.15
N PRO A 206 -0.60 -41.85 -8.01
CA PRO A 206 -0.31 -43.07 -8.73
C PRO A 206 -1.38 -44.09 -8.36
N SER A 207 -2.13 -44.53 -9.36
CA SER A 207 -3.07 -45.64 -9.23
C SER A 207 -2.28 -46.83 -8.71
N GLY A 208 -2.50 -47.18 -7.44
CA GLY A 208 -1.88 -48.32 -6.80
C GLY A 208 -2.12 -49.60 -7.61
N PRO A 209 -1.26 -50.62 -7.44
CA PRO A 209 -1.32 -51.82 -8.27
C PRO A 209 -2.67 -52.50 -8.09
N LYS A 210 -3.36 -52.76 -9.21
CA LYS A 210 -4.49 -53.67 -9.25
C LYS A 210 -3.97 -55.05 -8.82
N ARG A 211 -4.55 -55.58 -7.74
CA ARG A 211 -4.41 -56.99 -7.38
C ARG A 211 -5.11 -57.87 -8.41
#